data_AF-A0A3B0PNK1-F1
#
_entry.id   AF-A0A3B0PNK1-F1
#
_cell.length_a   1.000
_cell.length_b   1.000
_cell.length_c   1.000
_cell.angle_alpha   90.00
_cell.angle_beta   90.00
_cell.angle_gamma   90.00
#
_symmetry.space_group_name_H-M   'P 1'
#
loop_
_entity.id
_entity.type
_entity.pdbx_description
1 polymer ?
#
loop_
_entity_poly.entity_id
_entity_poly.type
_entity_poly.pdbx_seq_one_letter_code
_entity_poly.pdbx_strand_id
1 'polypeptide(L)'
;MKKIKSFLLSNLAALGIIPIAIAASCSKQPVENNQKDKTDSNKKDTKDPSNDLDTTSPSTPIPGTQGTPGANGSRNNNPEVNGEEVKKFIANKSFDQLFKIKNQTFNNTIETSSISANEFTNKLSSDELKIESLNDIVKVEFANPIKNSDNQSVTLYVKIAGIETPKQFTLTGFKREQVLDIQPPQKQESEFSLYRKMTQVERYKKDIQDYDPILARNSQPRNLGISDAEKAKFDEKANSLNLPTYDRANLLGMTIPKYDSNGTFLGLDIKTDGETPKGPSW
;
A
#
# COMPACT_ATOMS: atom_id res chain seq x y z
N MET A 1 40.09 24.07 -51.49
CA MET A 1 39.11 25.16 -51.74
C MET A 1 37.76 24.56 -52.07
N LYS A 2 36.77 24.65 -51.16
CA LYS A 2 35.35 24.49 -51.46
C LYS A 2 34.58 25.35 -50.45
N LYS A 3 34.00 26.44 -50.96
CA LYS A 3 33.22 27.44 -50.20
C LYS A 3 31.82 26.86 -49.95
N ILE A 4 31.37 26.87 -48.70
CA ILE A 4 29.96 26.66 -48.37
C ILE A 4 29.43 27.94 -47.74
N LYS A 5 28.29 28.37 -48.28
CA LYS A 5 27.68 29.69 -48.12
C LYS A 5 26.99 29.81 -46.76
N SER A 6 27.19 30.98 -46.17
CA SER A 6 26.43 31.55 -45.06
C SER A 6 24.93 31.61 -45.40
N PHE A 7 24.10 31.18 -44.46
CA PHE A 7 22.65 31.44 -44.46
C PHE A 7 22.31 32.21 -43.20
N LEU A 8 22.08 33.51 -43.38
CA LEU A 8 21.56 34.44 -42.37
C LEU A 8 20.06 34.20 -42.21
N LEU A 9 19.62 33.95 -40.99
CA LEU A 9 18.21 34.07 -40.60
C LEU A 9 18.16 34.89 -39.30
N SER A 10 18.08 36.19 -39.51
CA SER A 10 17.67 37.20 -38.54
C SER A 10 16.19 37.01 -38.21
N ASN A 11 15.87 36.67 -36.96
CA ASN A 11 14.54 36.89 -36.40
C ASN A 11 14.65 37.82 -35.20
N LEU A 12 14.14 39.01 -35.44
CA LEU A 12 13.90 40.10 -34.52
C LEU A 12 12.69 39.70 -33.65
N ALA A 13 12.87 39.56 -32.34
CA ALA A 13 11.75 39.50 -31.39
C ALA A 13 12.05 40.46 -30.24
N ALA A 14 11.54 41.67 -30.38
CA ALA A 14 11.47 42.65 -29.32
C ALA A 14 10.41 42.19 -28.30
N LEU A 15 10.82 41.95 -27.05
CA LEU A 15 9.92 41.86 -25.92
C LEU A 15 10.46 42.77 -24.81
N GLY A 16 9.58 43.68 -24.39
CA GLY A 16 9.88 44.82 -23.55
C GLY A 16 10.33 44.44 -22.14
N ILE A 17 11.35 45.16 -21.67
CA ILE A 17 11.82 45.16 -20.29
C ILE A 17 10.85 46.01 -19.47
N ILE A 18 10.13 45.39 -18.53
CA ILE A 18 9.49 46.12 -17.42
C ILE A 18 10.52 46.19 -16.29
N PRO A 19 11.01 47.38 -15.89
CA PRO A 19 11.84 47.48 -14.71
C PRO A 19 10.96 47.35 -13.46
N ILE A 20 11.05 46.22 -12.76
CA ILE A 20 10.56 46.12 -11.38
C ILE A 20 11.62 46.74 -10.48
N ALA A 21 11.41 48.01 -10.13
CA ALA A 21 12.13 48.66 -9.05
C ALA A 21 11.63 48.08 -7.71
N ILE A 22 12.42 47.23 -7.07
CA ILE A 22 12.18 46.81 -5.69
C ILE A 22 12.81 47.86 -4.78
N ALA A 23 11.99 48.79 -4.29
CA ALA A 23 12.36 49.67 -3.19
C ALA A 23 12.33 48.85 -1.89
N ALA A 24 13.51 48.58 -1.33
CA ALA A 24 13.63 48.05 0.02
C ALA A 24 13.36 49.17 1.04
N SER A 25 12.18 49.16 1.68
CA SER A 25 11.92 49.96 2.88
C SER A 25 11.95 49.03 4.09
N CYS A 26 13.08 49.04 4.80
CA CYS A 26 13.17 48.51 6.15
C CYS A 26 12.59 49.53 7.13
N SER A 27 11.33 49.35 7.53
CA SER A 27 10.82 49.94 8.77
C SER A 27 10.67 48.84 9.82
N LYS A 28 11.63 48.81 10.75
CA LYS A 28 11.51 48.08 12.03
C LYS A 28 10.30 48.62 12.79
N GLN A 29 9.40 47.74 13.21
CA GLN A 29 8.56 47.99 14.38
C GLN A 29 8.64 46.81 15.36
N PRO A 30 8.57 47.08 16.67
CA PRO A 30 8.88 46.12 17.72
C PRO A 30 7.68 45.22 18.02
N VAL A 31 7.99 44.01 18.47
CA VAL A 31 7.04 43.04 19.01
C VAL A 31 6.62 43.50 20.40
N GLU A 32 5.31 43.70 20.60
CA GLU A 32 4.70 43.88 21.92
C GLU A 32 3.81 42.67 22.22
N ASN A 33 4.19 41.93 23.27
CA ASN A 33 3.42 40.85 23.87
C ASN A 33 2.17 41.40 24.55
N ASN A 34 1.04 40.71 24.44
CA ASN A 34 0.09 40.59 25.57
C ASN A 34 -0.81 39.36 25.44
N GLN A 35 -0.83 38.57 26.52
CA GLN A 35 -1.80 37.52 26.82
C GLN A 35 -3.21 38.08 27.00
N LYS A 36 -4.24 37.31 26.64
CA LYS A 36 -5.40 37.05 27.52
C LYS A 36 -6.29 35.91 27.01
N ASP A 37 -6.62 35.05 27.97
CA ASP A 37 -7.71 34.07 27.98
C ASP A 37 -9.04 34.59 27.41
N LYS A 38 -9.77 33.72 26.70
CA LYS A 38 -11.07 33.17 27.17
C LYS A 38 -11.74 32.23 26.15
N THR A 39 -11.98 31.02 26.63
CA THR A 39 -13.19 30.19 26.59
C THR A 39 -14.31 30.48 25.57
N ASP A 40 -14.63 29.39 24.85
CA ASP A 40 -15.95 28.78 24.61
C ASP A 40 -17.05 29.43 23.76
N SER A 41 -17.58 28.53 22.92
CA SER A 41 -18.97 28.39 22.46
C SER A 41 -19.39 29.01 21.13
N ASN A 42 -19.83 28.08 20.28
CA ASN A 42 -21.06 28.06 19.48
C ASN A 42 -20.97 28.18 17.95
N LYS A 43 -21.24 27.00 17.36
CA LYS A 43 -22.41 26.72 16.52
C LYS A 43 -22.43 27.33 15.12
N LYS A 44 -22.30 26.44 14.12
CA LYS A 44 -23.01 26.61 12.86
C LYS A 44 -23.43 25.25 12.29
N ASP A 45 -24.72 24.98 12.43
CA ASP A 45 -25.47 23.98 11.67
C ASP A 45 -25.46 24.34 10.18
N THR A 46 -25.29 23.36 9.30
CA THR A 46 -25.95 23.37 7.97
C THR A 46 -26.19 21.93 7.48
N LYS A 47 -27.46 21.51 7.57
CA LYS A 47 -28.27 20.62 6.71
C LYS A 47 -27.59 19.60 5.77
N ASP A 48 -27.88 18.31 6.03
CA ASP A 48 -28.59 17.27 5.22
C ASP A 48 -28.41 17.22 3.67
N PRO A 49 -28.59 16.07 2.95
CA PRO A 49 -29.30 14.84 3.36
C PRO A 49 -28.76 13.48 2.83
N SER A 50 -29.49 12.40 3.22
CA SER A 50 -29.73 11.16 2.46
C SER A 50 -28.73 10.00 2.63
N ASN A 51 -29.13 8.97 3.37
CA ASN A 51 -29.67 7.77 2.73
C ASN A 51 -30.18 6.75 3.75
N ASP A 52 -31.38 6.28 3.45
CA ASP A 52 -32.04 5.08 3.95
C ASP A 52 -31.11 3.87 4.06
N LEU A 53 -31.26 3.12 5.15
CA LEU A 53 -31.41 1.67 5.03
C LEU A 53 -32.23 1.13 6.21
N ASP A 54 -33.42 0.73 5.79
CA ASP A 54 -34.56 0.21 6.52
C ASP A 54 -34.22 -1.06 7.32
N THR A 55 -34.62 -1.04 8.58
CA THR A 55 -34.59 -2.16 9.51
C THR A 55 -35.93 -2.88 9.47
N THR A 56 -35.97 -4.11 8.96
CA THR A 56 -37.11 -5.01 9.21
C THR A 56 -36.65 -6.37 9.73
N SER A 57 -36.94 -6.61 11.00
CA SER A 57 -37.10 -7.94 11.59
C SER A 57 -38.60 -8.30 11.59
N PRO A 58 -38.98 -9.50 12.08
CA PRO A 58 -39.44 -10.66 11.33
C PRO A 58 -40.97 -10.75 11.20
N SER A 59 -41.47 -11.33 10.10
CA SER A 59 -42.89 -11.67 9.95
C SER A 59 -43.18 -13.08 10.48
N THR A 60 -44.11 -13.17 11.43
CA THR A 60 -44.75 -14.40 11.91
C THR A 60 -45.66 -15.04 10.84
N PRO A 61 -45.98 -16.35 10.99
CA PRO A 61 -46.49 -17.19 9.90
C PRO A 61 -47.99 -17.03 9.63
N ILE A 62 -48.38 -17.11 8.36
CA ILE A 62 -49.77 -17.20 7.90
C ILE A 62 -50.22 -18.67 7.94
N PRO A 63 -51.32 -19.03 8.64
CA PRO A 63 -51.89 -20.36 8.61
C PRO A 63 -52.91 -20.56 7.48
N GLY A 64 -52.82 -21.73 6.81
CA GLY A 64 -53.98 -22.45 6.29
C GLY A 64 -54.17 -22.45 4.77
N THR A 65 -53.93 -23.60 4.13
CA THR A 65 -54.88 -24.12 3.14
C THR A 65 -54.83 -25.65 3.12
N GLN A 66 -55.97 -26.26 3.45
CA GLN A 66 -56.23 -27.70 3.36
C GLN A 66 -56.30 -28.13 1.89
N GLY A 67 -55.56 -29.19 1.56
CA GLY A 67 -55.68 -29.98 0.33
C GLY A 67 -55.77 -31.46 0.69
N THR A 68 -56.68 -32.15 0.05
CA THR A 68 -57.27 -33.47 0.34
C THR A 68 -56.34 -34.69 0.20
N PRO A 69 -56.73 -35.85 0.75
CA PRO A 69 -55.88 -37.03 0.91
C PRO A 69 -55.82 -37.90 -0.35
N GLY A 70 -54.61 -38.21 -0.80
CA GLY A 70 -54.32 -39.19 -1.86
C GLY A 70 -53.32 -40.23 -1.36
N ALA A 71 -53.84 -41.39 -0.98
CA ALA A 71 -53.07 -42.57 -0.63
C ALA A 71 -52.57 -43.28 -1.91
N ASN A 72 -51.25 -43.45 -2.05
CA ASN A 72 -50.60 -44.74 -2.32
C ASN A 72 -49.10 -44.58 -2.54
N GLY A 73 -48.33 -45.48 -1.93
CA GLY A 73 -47.06 -45.92 -2.51
C GLY A 73 -45.83 -45.72 -1.64
N SER A 74 -45.33 -46.86 -1.12
CA SER A 74 -43.96 -47.07 -0.67
C SER A 74 -43.58 -46.52 0.72
N ARG A 75 -44.04 -47.23 1.77
CA ARG A 75 -43.21 -47.37 2.97
C ARG A 75 -41.95 -48.14 2.58
N ASN A 76 -40.88 -47.41 2.31
CA ASN A 76 -39.54 -47.97 2.45
C ASN A 76 -39.40 -48.37 3.92
N ASN A 77 -39.56 -49.67 4.20
CA ASN A 77 -39.12 -50.27 5.45
C ASN A 77 -37.59 -50.24 5.47
N ASN A 78 -37.00 -49.06 5.61
CA ASN A 78 -35.64 -48.94 6.07
C ASN A 78 -35.70 -49.33 7.56
N PRO A 79 -35.06 -50.43 8.00
CA PRO A 79 -35.12 -50.83 9.39
C PRO A 79 -34.69 -49.65 10.26
N GLU A 80 -35.57 -49.25 11.17
CA GLU A 80 -35.31 -48.17 12.11
C GLU A 80 -34.04 -48.52 12.89
N VAL A 81 -33.01 -47.70 12.71
CA VAL A 81 -31.71 -47.93 13.34
C VAL A 81 -31.90 -47.78 14.85
N ASN A 82 -31.69 -48.86 15.61
CA ASN A 82 -31.83 -48.84 17.06
C ASN A 82 -30.74 -47.96 17.68
N GLY A 83 -31.10 -46.71 18.02
CA GLY A 83 -30.16 -45.70 18.52
C GLY A 83 -29.37 -46.14 19.75
N GLU A 84 -29.97 -46.94 20.65
CA GLU A 84 -29.28 -47.43 21.86
C GLU A 84 -28.18 -48.44 21.56
N GLU A 85 -28.38 -49.27 20.53
CA GLU A 85 -27.36 -50.22 20.07
C GLU A 85 -26.18 -49.48 19.41
N VAL A 86 -26.49 -48.49 18.57
CA VAL A 86 -25.46 -47.64 17.92
C VAL A 86 -24.67 -46.85 18.97
N LYS A 87 -25.34 -46.24 19.97
CA LYS A 87 -24.67 -45.54 21.09
C LYS A 87 -23.67 -46.43 21.80
N LYS A 88 -24.08 -47.65 22.17
CA LYS A 88 -23.21 -48.62 22.84
C LYS A 88 -22.04 -49.04 21.96
N PHE A 89 -22.28 -49.27 20.67
CA PHE A 89 -21.24 -49.68 19.74
C PHE A 89 -20.14 -48.61 19.57
N ILE A 90 -20.52 -47.32 19.47
CA ILE A 90 -19.57 -46.24 19.19
C ILE A 90 -18.86 -45.69 20.43
N ALA A 91 -19.35 -45.94 21.65
CA ALA A 91 -18.93 -45.23 22.87
C ALA A 91 -17.40 -45.18 23.07
N ASN A 92 -16.71 -46.30 22.84
CA ASN A 92 -15.27 -46.45 23.08
C ASN A 92 -14.45 -46.66 21.79
N LYS A 93 -15.00 -46.29 20.63
CA LYS A 93 -14.32 -46.42 19.35
C LYS A 93 -13.78 -45.08 18.87
N SER A 94 -12.55 -45.11 18.39
CA SER A 94 -11.90 -44.01 17.68
C SER A 94 -12.49 -43.84 16.26
N PHE A 95 -12.14 -42.74 15.60
CA PHE A 95 -12.59 -42.48 14.24
C PHE A 95 -12.18 -43.59 13.27
N ASP A 96 -10.91 -44.00 13.27
CA ASP A 96 -10.36 -45.01 12.35
C ASP A 96 -10.95 -46.42 12.57
N GLN A 97 -11.54 -46.67 13.75
CA GLN A 97 -12.25 -47.91 14.05
C GLN A 97 -13.71 -47.91 13.55
N LEU A 98 -14.24 -46.75 13.19
CA LEU A 98 -15.63 -46.55 12.79
C LEU A 98 -15.76 -46.20 11.31
N PHE A 99 -14.82 -45.41 10.81
CA PHE A 99 -14.93 -44.72 9.54
C PHE A 99 -13.62 -44.79 8.75
N LYS A 100 -13.73 -44.52 7.46
CA LYS A 100 -12.61 -44.22 6.56
C LYS A 100 -12.97 -43.01 5.71
N ILE A 101 -11.95 -42.27 5.30
CA ILE A 101 -12.09 -41.14 4.38
C ILE A 101 -11.89 -41.69 2.97
N LYS A 102 -12.84 -41.42 2.08
CA LYS A 102 -12.74 -41.81 0.67
C LYS A 102 -12.77 -40.60 -0.24
N ASN A 103 -11.98 -40.66 -1.31
CA ASN A 103 -12.18 -39.77 -2.44
C ASN A 103 -13.41 -40.25 -3.24
N GLN A 104 -14.36 -39.35 -3.51
CA GLN A 104 -15.58 -39.72 -4.21
C GLN A 104 -15.34 -40.07 -5.68
N THR A 105 -14.41 -39.37 -6.35
CA THR A 105 -14.09 -39.57 -7.77
C THR A 105 -13.35 -40.89 -8.02
N PHE A 106 -12.35 -41.21 -7.18
CA PHE A 106 -11.47 -42.35 -7.40
C PHE A 106 -11.78 -43.55 -6.49
N ASN A 107 -12.71 -43.41 -5.54
CA ASN A 107 -13.14 -44.43 -4.58
C ASN A 107 -12.00 -45.10 -3.77
N ASN A 108 -10.85 -44.43 -3.65
CA ASN A 108 -9.73 -44.87 -2.82
C ASN A 108 -9.79 -44.22 -1.43
N THR A 109 -9.18 -44.90 -0.46
CA THR A 109 -9.02 -44.38 0.91
C THR A 109 -7.95 -43.29 0.93
N ILE A 110 -8.21 -42.20 1.66
CA ILE A 110 -7.30 -41.08 1.86
C ILE A 110 -6.80 -41.11 3.31
N GLU A 111 -5.49 -41.19 3.47
CA GLU A 111 -4.82 -41.03 4.76
C GLU A 111 -4.68 -39.55 5.08
N THR A 112 -4.85 -39.14 6.33
CA THR A 112 -4.70 -37.73 6.75
C THR A 112 -3.31 -37.20 6.42
N SER A 113 -2.27 -38.04 6.50
CA SER A 113 -0.89 -37.70 6.16
C SER A 113 -0.64 -37.32 4.69
N SER A 114 -1.58 -37.63 3.79
CA SER A 114 -1.46 -37.31 2.36
C SER A 114 -2.00 -35.93 1.99
N ILE A 115 -2.76 -35.29 2.87
CA ILE A 115 -3.54 -34.08 2.61
C ILE A 115 -3.35 -33.06 3.73
N SER A 116 -3.42 -31.75 3.44
CA SER A 116 -3.39 -30.75 4.51
C SER A 116 -4.73 -30.68 5.24
N ALA A 117 -4.72 -30.15 6.47
CA ALA A 117 -5.96 -29.93 7.23
C ALA A 117 -6.94 -29.02 6.46
N ASN A 118 -6.41 -28.02 5.76
CA ASN A 118 -7.18 -27.05 4.97
C ASN A 118 -7.76 -27.69 3.69
N GLU A 119 -6.96 -28.50 3.00
CA GLU A 119 -7.41 -29.23 1.82
C GLU A 119 -8.47 -30.27 2.20
N PHE A 120 -8.32 -30.96 3.33
CA PHE A 120 -9.33 -31.88 3.85
C PHE A 120 -10.65 -31.17 4.15
N THR A 121 -10.63 -30.03 4.85
CA THR A 121 -11.86 -29.28 5.17
C THR A 121 -12.57 -28.80 3.90
N ASN A 122 -11.82 -28.32 2.92
CA ASN A 122 -12.37 -27.82 1.67
C ASN A 122 -12.98 -28.98 0.85
N LYS A 123 -12.23 -30.07 0.68
CA LYS A 123 -12.67 -31.22 -0.12
C LYS A 123 -13.82 -31.99 0.50
N LEU A 124 -13.92 -32.05 1.82
CA LEU A 124 -15.07 -32.65 2.48
C LEU A 124 -16.31 -31.75 2.36
N SER A 125 -16.14 -30.41 2.37
CA SER A 125 -17.25 -29.46 2.18
C SER A 125 -17.72 -29.33 0.72
N SER A 126 -16.85 -29.66 -0.25
CA SER A 126 -17.16 -29.69 -1.68
C SER A 126 -17.63 -31.06 -2.19
N ASP A 127 -17.87 -32.01 -1.28
CA ASP A 127 -18.23 -33.41 -1.60
C ASP A 127 -17.18 -34.15 -2.47
N GLU A 128 -15.92 -33.69 -2.52
CA GLU A 128 -14.82 -34.43 -3.15
C GLU A 128 -14.34 -35.59 -2.27
N LEU A 129 -14.50 -35.45 -0.95
CA LEU A 129 -14.30 -36.52 0.04
C LEU A 129 -15.65 -36.96 0.62
N LYS A 130 -15.70 -38.22 1.08
CA LYS A 130 -16.81 -38.74 1.89
C LYS A 130 -16.28 -39.51 3.09
N ILE A 131 -17.02 -39.45 4.19
CA ILE A 131 -16.80 -40.31 5.36
C ILE A 131 -17.66 -41.54 5.18
N GLU A 132 -17.03 -42.72 5.06
CA GLU A 132 -17.72 -44.00 4.88
C GLU A 132 -17.56 -44.86 6.12
N SER A 133 -18.65 -45.44 6.60
CA SER A 133 -18.63 -46.38 7.71
C SER A 133 -17.89 -47.67 7.35
N LEU A 134 -17.18 -48.24 8.31
CA LEU A 134 -16.50 -49.53 8.18
C LEU A 134 -17.42 -50.73 8.45
N ASN A 135 -18.64 -50.50 8.92
CA ASN A 135 -19.63 -51.52 9.25
C ASN A 135 -21.05 -51.01 8.97
N ASP A 136 -22.01 -51.92 8.89
CA ASP A 136 -23.41 -51.61 8.55
C ASP A 136 -24.24 -51.08 9.73
N ILE A 137 -23.71 -51.15 10.95
CA ILE A 137 -24.38 -50.69 12.18
C ILE A 137 -24.39 -49.17 12.23
N VAL A 138 -23.30 -48.54 11.78
CA VAL A 138 -23.13 -47.09 11.80
C VAL A 138 -23.44 -46.52 10.43
N LYS A 139 -24.35 -45.56 10.32
CA LYS A 139 -24.62 -44.82 9.08
C LYS A 139 -24.35 -43.34 9.32
N VAL A 140 -23.51 -42.74 8.48
CA VAL A 140 -23.22 -41.30 8.51
C VAL A 140 -24.33 -40.56 7.76
N GLU A 141 -24.95 -39.57 8.39
CA GLU A 141 -25.91 -38.67 7.75
C GLU A 141 -25.21 -37.44 7.19
N PHE A 142 -24.34 -36.82 7.97
CA PHE A 142 -23.45 -35.75 7.51
C PHE A 142 -22.18 -35.69 8.36
N ALA A 143 -21.15 -35.03 7.83
CA ALA A 143 -19.92 -34.74 8.55
C ALA A 143 -19.50 -33.29 8.28
N ASN A 144 -19.29 -32.51 9.35
CA ASN A 144 -18.89 -31.11 9.25
C ASN A 144 -17.47 -30.91 9.82
N PRO A 145 -16.48 -30.57 8.98
CA PRO A 145 -15.10 -30.35 9.42
C PRO A 145 -14.86 -28.91 9.88
N ILE A 146 -14.15 -28.74 10.99
CA ILE A 146 -13.62 -27.45 11.47
C ILE A 146 -12.12 -27.57 11.65
N LYS A 147 -11.36 -26.79 10.89
CA LYS A 147 -9.90 -26.72 11.03
C LYS A 147 -9.53 -26.10 12.38
N ASN A 148 -8.57 -26.71 13.09
CA ASN A 148 -8.04 -26.15 14.33
C ASN A 148 -6.91 -25.15 14.06
N SER A 149 -6.58 -24.33 15.06
CA SER A 149 -5.58 -23.25 14.94
C SER A 149 -4.14 -23.72 14.70
N ASP A 150 -3.84 -24.99 14.99
CA ASP A 150 -2.53 -25.61 14.79
C ASP A 150 -2.21 -25.96 13.32
N ASN A 151 -3.20 -25.80 12.42
CA ASN A 151 -3.17 -26.18 11.01
C ASN A 151 -2.77 -27.65 10.76
N GLN A 152 -2.84 -28.50 11.77
CA GLN A 152 -2.41 -29.91 11.73
C GLN A 152 -3.46 -30.87 12.33
N SER A 153 -4.57 -30.32 12.84
CA SER A 153 -5.71 -31.09 13.28
C SER A 153 -7.03 -30.50 12.78
N VAL A 154 -8.04 -31.37 12.67
CA VAL A 154 -9.40 -31.02 12.26
C VAL A 154 -10.36 -31.63 13.26
N THR A 155 -11.25 -30.80 13.79
CA THR A 155 -12.40 -31.24 14.57
C THR A 155 -13.53 -31.60 13.63
N LEU A 156 -13.96 -32.86 13.62
CA LEU A 156 -15.01 -33.37 12.76
C LEU A 156 -16.27 -33.68 13.57
N TYR A 157 -17.38 -33.05 13.23
CA TYR A 157 -18.70 -33.34 13.81
C TYR A 157 -19.45 -34.28 12.88
N VAL A 158 -19.62 -35.54 13.29
CA VAL A 158 -20.28 -36.57 12.48
C VAL A 158 -21.66 -36.84 13.05
N LYS A 159 -22.70 -36.58 12.26
CA LYS A 159 -24.06 -36.99 12.56
C LYS A 159 -24.24 -38.45 12.14
N ILE A 160 -24.55 -39.29 13.12
CA ILE A 160 -24.76 -40.73 12.94
C ILE A 160 -26.26 -41.00 13.08
N ALA A 161 -26.82 -41.79 12.16
CA ALA A 161 -28.22 -42.18 12.20
C ALA A 161 -28.57 -42.87 13.54
N GLY A 162 -29.70 -42.47 14.15
CA GLY A 162 -30.12 -42.96 15.46
C GLY A 162 -29.43 -42.30 16.67
N ILE A 163 -28.48 -41.37 16.45
CA ILE A 163 -27.88 -40.54 17.51
C ILE A 163 -28.38 -39.10 17.35
N GLU A 164 -28.98 -38.51 18.38
CA GLU A 164 -29.50 -37.14 18.30
C GLU A 164 -28.39 -36.09 18.12
N THR A 165 -27.33 -36.20 18.91
CA THR A 165 -26.21 -35.25 18.91
C THR A 165 -25.07 -35.72 18.00
N PRO A 166 -24.47 -34.83 17.18
CA PRO A 166 -23.28 -35.16 16.42
C PRO A 166 -22.14 -35.61 17.35
N LYS A 167 -21.45 -36.69 16.98
CA LYS A 167 -20.24 -37.13 17.69
C LYS A 167 -19.04 -36.37 17.16
N GLN A 168 -18.24 -35.83 18.08
CA GLN A 168 -17.03 -35.10 17.75
C GLN A 168 -15.83 -36.05 17.69
N PHE A 169 -15.01 -35.91 16.66
CA PHE A 169 -13.72 -36.58 16.51
C PHE A 169 -12.63 -35.55 16.22
N THR A 170 -11.46 -35.69 16.81
CA THR A 170 -10.29 -34.88 16.46
C THR A 170 -9.38 -35.71 15.58
N LEU A 171 -9.28 -35.34 14.31
CA LEU A 171 -8.37 -35.96 13.35
C LEU A 171 -7.02 -35.24 13.41
N THR A 172 -5.94 -36.01 13.40
CA THR A 172 -4.56 -35.51 13.45
C THR A 172 -3.70 -36.20 12.37
N GLY A 173 -2.43 -35.80 12.27
CA GLY A 173 -1.50 -36.39 11.31
C GLY A 173 -1.60 -35.80 9.90
N PHE A 174 -2.25 -34.64 9.73
CA PHE A 174 -2.34 -33.97 8.44
C PHE A 174 -0.96 -33.52 7.92
N LYS A 175 -0.81 -33.50 6.59
CA LYS A 175 0.39 -32.97 5.93
C LYS A 175 0.56 -31.49 6.32
N ARG A 176 1.72 -31.14 6.86
CA ARG A 176 2.06 -29.75 7.19
C ARG A 176 2.09 -28.93 5.89
N GLU A 177 1.32 -27.85 5.85
CA GLU A 177 1.43 -26.87 4.76
C GLU A 177 2.78 -26.18 4.87
N GLN A 178 3.59 -26.26 3.82
CA GLN A 178 4.73 -25.36 3.67
C GLN A 178 4.17 -23.98 3.38
N VAL A 179 4.04 -23.17 4.44
CA VAL A 179 3.82 -21.74 4.26
C VAL A 179 5.15 -21.19 3.74
N LEU A 180 5.21 -20.89 2.44
CA LEU A 180 6.29 -20.07 1.91
C LEU A 180 6.14 -18.70 2.56
N ASP A 181 7.10 -18.33 3.42
CA ASP A 181 7.20 -16.98 3.98
C ASP A 181 7.68 -16.03 2.88
N ILE A 182 6.77 -15.69 1.97
CA ILE A 182 7.01 -14.68 0.94
C ILE A 182 6.74 -13.35 1.63
N GLN A 183 7.77 -12.79 2.26
CA GLN A 183 7.69 -11.42 2.71
C GLN A 183 7.49 -10.52 1.49
N PRO A 184 6.45 -9.66 1.47
CA PRO A 184 6.30 -8.69 0.40
C PRO A 184 7.57 -7.81 0.37
N PRO A 185 8.09 -7.47 -0.81
CA PRO A 185 9.25 -6.59 -0.89
C PRO A 185 8.95 -5.32 -0.10
N GLN A 186 9.86 -4.94 0.79
CA GLN A 186 9.73 -3.67 1.51
C GLN A 186 9.61 -2.56 0.47
N LYS A 187 8.47 -1.85 0.51
CA LYS A 187 8.22 -0.74 -0.40
C LYS A 187 9.18 0.38 -0.05
N GLN A 188 10.30 0.44 -0.77
CA GLN A 188 11.23 1.57 -0.66
C GLN A 188 10.48 2.84 -1.07
N GLU A 189 10.67 3.92 -0.30
CA GLU A 189 10.10 5.21 -0.66
C GLU A 189 10.75 5.68 -1.97
N SER A 190 9.92 6.02 -2.96
CA SER A 190 10.40 6.64 -4.20
C SER A 190 11.12 7.95 -3.90
N GLU A 191 12.15 8.30 -4.67
CA GLU A 191 12.86 9.60 -4.53
C GLU A 191 11.91 10.81 -4.54
N PHE A 192 10.87 10.78 -5.38
CA PHE A 192 9.85 11.83 -5.42
C PHE A 192 9.08 11.99 -4.09
N SER A 193 8.84 10.87 -3.40
CA SER A 193 8.17 10.89 -2.09
C SER A 193 9.09 11.46 -1.01
N LEU A 194 10.39 11.16 -1.07
CA LEU A 194 11.40 11.80 -0.20
C LEU A 194 11.49 13.30 -0.49
N TYR A 195 11.54 13.69 -1.77
CA TYR A 195 11.60 15.09 -2.20
C TYR A 195 10.41 15.93 -1.73
N ARG A 196 9.19 15.38 -1.78
CA ARG A 196 7.99 16.08 -1.28
C ARG A 196 8.01 16.33 0.23
N LYS A 197 8.68 15.48 1.00
CA LYS A 197 8.79 15.61 2.45
C LYS A 197 9.87 16.61 2.89
N MET A 198 10.78 16.97 1.99
CA MET A 198 11.82 17.97 2.26
C MET A 198 11.22 19.36 2.48
N THR A 199 11.88 20.17 3.29
CA THR A 199 11.63 21.61 3.40
C THR A 199 12.02 22.35 2.11
N GLN A 200 11.58 23.61 1.96
CA GLN A 200 11.94 24.39 0.78
C GLN A 200 13.46 24.60 0.63
N VAL A 201 14.16 24.77 1.75
CA VAL A 201 15.62 24.94 1.77
C VAL A 201 16.34 23.65 1.35
N GLU A 202 15.85 22.49 1.79
CA GLU A 202 16.41 21.19 1.40
C GLU A 202 16.15 20.87 -0.08
N ARG A 203 14.95 21.16 -0.58
CA ARG A 203 14.64 21.04 -2.01
C ARG A 203 15.57 21.91 -2.84
N TYR A 204 15.73 23.18 -2.48
CA TYR A 204 16.64 24.10 -3.16
C TYR A 204 18.09 23.56 -3.18
N LYS A 205 18.59 23.05 -2.06
CA LYS A 205 19.93 22.44 -1.98
C LYS A 205 20.07 21.23 -2.89
N LYS A 206 19.06 20.34 -2.91
CA LYS A 206 19.04 19.16 -3.77
C LYS A 206 19.00 19.55 -5.25
N ASP A 207 18.08 20.43 -5.62
CA ASP A 207 17.93 20.91 -7.00
C ASP A 207 19.23 21.55 -7.51
N ILE A 208 19.90 22.31 -6.64
CA ILE A 208 21.22 22.87 -6.93
C ILE A 208 22.30 21.81 -7.14
N GLN A 209 22.36 20.79 -6.28
CA GLN A 209 23.35 19.72 -6.39
C GLN A 209 23.18 18.96 -7.71
N ASP A 210 21.94 18.76 -8.14
CA ASP A 210 21.61 18.10 -9.39
C ASP A 210 21.87 19.02 -10.61
N TYR A 211 21.70 20.33 -10.44
CA TYR A 211 21.87 21.33 -11.51
C TYR A 211 23.33 21.74 -11.78
N ASP A 212 24.16 21.89 -10.75
CA ASP A 212 25.54 22.40 -10.87
C ASP A 212 26.41 21.64 -11.89
N PRO A 213 26.36 20.28 -11.97
CA PRO A 213 27.12 19.55 -12.99
C PRO A 213 26.65 19.83 -14.42
N ILE A 214 25.37 20.13 -14.62
CA ILE A 214 24.83 20.52 -15.94
C ILE A 214 25.32 21.92 -16.28
N LEU A 215 25.26 22.84 -15.31
CA LEU A 215 25.72 24.21 -15.49
C LEU A 215 27.21 24.25 -15.83
N ALA A 216 28.06 23.52 -15.10
CA ALA A 216 29.50 23.47 -15.34
C ALA A 216 29.87 22.88 -16.72
N ARG A 217 29.02 22.02 -17.30
CA ARG A 217 29.22 21.46 -18.65
C ARG A 217 28.89 22.45 -19.77
N ASN A 218 27.98 23.39 -19.52
CA ASN A 218 27.45 24.30 -20.53
C ASN A 218 27.98 25.74 -20.40
N SER A 219 28.56 26.09 -19.25
CA SER A 219 29.09 27.42 -18.95
C SER A 219 30.60 27.39 -18.76
N GLN A 220 31.27 28.43 -19.28
CA GLN A 220 32.65 28.73 -18.91
C GLN A 220 32.65 29.90 -17.90
N PRO A 221 33.38 29.78 -16.77
CA PRO A 221 33.49 30.86 -15.79
C PRO A 221 34.41 31.97 -16.32
N ARG A 222 34.11 33.23 -16.00
CA ARG A 222 35.00 34.36 -16.26
C ARG A 222 36.14 34.38 -15.26
N ASN A 223 37.35 34.70 -15.69
CA ASN A 223 38.45 35.04 -14.77
C ASN A 223 38.32 36.51 -14.36
N LEU A 224 37.94 36.75 -13.11
CA LEU A 224 37.66 38.09 -12.57
C LEU A 224 38.62 38.51 -11.44
N GLY A 225 39.73 37.78 -11.27
CA GLY A 225 40.79 38.16 -10.33
C GLY A 225 40.43 38.05 -8.84
N ILE A 226 39.31 37.42 -8.48
CA ILE A 226 38.93 37.25 -7.07
C ILE A 226 39.93 36.36 -6.33
N SER A 227 40.27 36.73 -5.08
CA SER A 227 41.03 35.88 -4.18
C SER A 227 40.13 34.91 -3.41
N ASP A 228 40.68 33.80 -2.91
CA ASP A 228 39.91 32.83 -2.11
C ASP A 228 39.28 33.47 -0.85
N ALA A 229 39.97 34.44 -0.24
CA ALA A 229 39.47 35.16 0.93
C ALA A 229 38.24 36.04 0.62
N GLU A 230 38.26 36.78 -0.50
CA GLU A 230 37.13 37.59 -0.93
C GLU A 230 35.96 36.72 -1.42
N LYS A 231 36.27 35.60 -2.07
CA LYS A 231 35.28 34.60 -2.46
C LYS A 231 34.56 34.01 -1.25
N ALA A 232 35.28 33.66 -0.19
CA ALA A 232 34.67 33.17 1.04
C ALA A 232 33.71 34.19 1.68
N LYS A 233 34.08 35.49 1.71
CA LYS A 233 33.19 36.56 2.20
C LYS A 233 31.95 36.72 1.34
N PHE A 234 32.09 36.62 0.01
CA PHE A 234 30.97 36.64 -0.91
C PHE A 234 30.02 35.47 -0.62
N ASP A 235 30.56 34.26 -0.52
CA ASP A 235 29.80 33.02 -0.33
C ASP A 235 29.07 33.00 1.01
N GLU A 236 29.69 33.49 2.09
CA GLU A 236 29.05 33.63 3.39
C GLU A 236 27.80 34.52 3.29
N LYS A 237 27.93 35.70 2.67
CA LYS A 237 26.81 36.62 2.49
C LYS A 237 25.75 36.05 1.53
N ALA A 238 26.17 35.41 0.45
CA ALA A 238 25.27 34.78 -0.51
C ALA A 238 24.43 33.69 0.16
N ASN A 239 25.08 32.80 0.92
CA ASN A 239 24.40 31.74 1.67
C ASN A 239 23.40 32.30 2.68
N SER A 240 23.73 33.39 3.39
CA SER A 240 22.80 34.05 4.33
C SER A 240 21.52 34.59 3.66
N LEU A 241 21.58 34.86 2.35
CA LEU A 241 20.48 35.38 1.55
C LEU A 241 19.86 34.31 0.62
N ASN A 242 20.28 33.05 0.74
CA ASN A 242 19.91 31.95 -0.16
C ASN A 242 20.24 32.25 -1.65
N LEU A 243 21.32 32.98 -1.91
CA LEU A 243 21.81 33.30 -3.24
C LEU A 243 22.92 32.34 -3.69
N PRO A 244 23.20 32.23 -5.00
CA PRO A 244 24.33 31.48 -5.52
C PRO A 244 25.68 31.94 -4.95
N THR A 245 26.57 30.98 -4.67
CA THR A 245 28.00 31.24 -4.41
C THR A 245 28.66 31.94 -5.60
N TYR A 246 29.82 32.55 -5.40
CA TYR A 246 30.55 33.29 -6.43
C TYR A 246 30.75 32.48 -7.71
N ASP A 247 31.22 31.23 -7.60
CA ASP A 247 31.47 30.37 -8.76
C ASP A 247 30.18 30.06 -9.53
N ARG A 248 29.11 29.69 -8.82
CA ARG A 248 27.81 29.44 -9.43
C ARG A 248 27.26 30.70 -10.09
N ALA A 249 27.33 31.85 -9.41
CA ALA A 249 26.93 33.13 -9.97
C ALA A 249 27.71 33.45 -11.25
N ASN A 250 29.01 33.14 -11.27
CA ASN A 250 29.86 33.31 -12.46
C ASN A 250 29.41 32.41 -13.62
N LEU A 251 29.18 31.12 -13.35
CA LEU A 251 28.68 30.16 -14.34
C LEU A 251 27.28 30.50 -14.85
N LEU A 252 26.41 31.04 -13.98
CA LEU A 252 25.07 31.54 -14.31
C LEU A 252 25.10 32.85 -15.11
N GLY A 253 26.27 33.47 -15.27
CA GLY A 253 26.41 34.76 -15.97
C GLY A 253 25.87 35.95 -15.18
N MET A 254 25.74 35.83 -13.87
CA MET A 254 25.30 36.93 -13.01
C MET A 254 26.34 38.05 -12.96
N THR A 255 25.89 39.26 -12.68
CA THR A 255 26.77 40.39 -12.38
C THR A 255 27.48 40.14 -11.04
N ILE A 256 28.82 40.07 -11.05
CA ILE A 256 29.62 39.76 -9.86
C ILE A 256 30.87 40.65 -9.78
N PRO A 257 31.47 40.82 -8.59
CA PRO A 257 32.68 41.62 -8.41
C PRO A 257 33.88 41.17 -9.26
N LYS A 258 34.63 42.15 -9.75
CA LYS A 258 35.91 41.99 -10.46
C LYS A 258 37.01 42.74 -9.73
N TYR A 259 38.20 42.14 -9.74
CA TYR A 259 39.38 42.63 -9.07
C TYR A 259 40.56 42.70 -10.04
N ASP A 260 41.55 43.53 -9.71
CA ASP A 260 42.83 43.56 -10.41
C ASP A 260 43.78 42.45 -9.90
N SER A 261 44.99 42.38 -10.47
CA SER A 261 46.01 41.41 -10.05
C SER A 261 46.51 41.60 -8.62
N ASN A 262 46.27 42.76 -8.01
CA ASN A 262 46.64 43.09 -6.64
C ASN A 262 45.50 42.83 -5.65
N GLY A 263 44.34 42.34 -6.13
CA GLY A 263 43.14 42.11 -5.31
C GLY A 263 42.33 43.39 -5.03
N THR A 264 42.58 44.49 -5.73
CA THR A 264 41.80 45.72 -5.62
C THR A 264 40.48 45.58 -6.37
N PHE A 265 39.37 45.93 -5.73
CA PHE A 265 38.05 45.94 -6.37
C PHE A 265 38.01 46.96 -7.51
N LEU A 266 37.73 46.48 -8.73
CA LEU A 266 37.61 47.31 -9.94
C LEU A 266 36.16 47.69 -10.25
N GLY A 267 35.20 46.91 -9.76
CA GLY A 267 33.78 47.13 -10.06
C GLY A 267 33.01 45.83 -10.23
N LEU A 268 31.82 45.94 -10.82
CA LEU A 268 30.98 44.81 -11.17
C LEU A 268 31.18 44.44 -12.64
N ASP A 269 31.35 43.15 -12.92
CA ASP A 269 31.50 42.63 -14.28
C ASP A 269 30.20 41.95 -14.73
N ILE A 270 29.72 42.35 -15.90
CA ILE A 270 28.51 41.83 -16.54
C ILE A 270 28.96 40.90 -17.66
N LYS A 271 28.45 39.66 -17.69
CA LYS A 271 28.78 38.71 -18.76
C LYS A 271 28.10 39.18 -20.05
N THR A 272 28.89 39.59 -21.03
CA THR A 272 28.40 40.12 -22.32
C THR A 272 28.26 39.06 -23.40
N ASP A 273 28.90 37.91 -23.21
CA ASP A 273 29.15 36.93 -24.26
C ASP A 273 28.01 35.89 -24.29
N GLY A 274 26.84 36.34 -24.73
CA GLY A 274 25.66 35.50 -24.96
C GLY A 274 25.06 34.87 -23.69
N GLU A 275 23.73 34.71 -23.66
CA GLU A 275 23.11 33.95 -22.58
C GLU A 275 23.49 32.47 -22.71
N THR A 276 24.01 31.87 -21.63
CA THR A 276 24.26 30.43 -21.61
C THR A 276 22.92 29.69 -21.63
N PRO A 277 22.68 28.76 -22.57
CA PRO A 277 21.41 28.04 -22.66
C PRO A 277 21.09 27.36 -21.33
N LYS A 278 19.97 27.74 -20.72
CA LYS A 278 19.46 27.13 -19.50
C LYS A 278 18.61 25.92 -19.90
N GLY A 279 19.13 24.72 -19.66
CA GLY A 279 18.39 23.47 -19.87
C GLY A 279 17.44 23.15 -18.71
N PRO A 280 16.44 22.27 -18.92
CA PRO A 280 15.63 21.75 -17.83
C PRO A 280 16.50 21.03 -16.80
N SER A 281 16.18 21.21 -15.52
CA SER A 281 16.90 20.64 -14.37
C SER A 281 16.25 19.35 -13.84
N TRP A 282 15.46 18.66 -14.66
CA TRP A 282 14.65 17.50 -14.29
C TRP A 282 14.67 16.43 -15.37
#